data_AF-A0A7C1PJD7-F1
#
_entry.id   AF-A0A7C1PJD7-F1
#
_cell.length_a   1.000
_cell.length_b   1.000
_cell.length_c   1.000
_cell.angle_alpha   90.00
_cell.angle_beta   90.00
_cell.angle_gamma   90.00
#
_symmetry.space_group_name_H-M   'P 1'
#
loop_
_entity.id
_entity.type
_entity.pdbx_description
1 polymer ?
#
loop_
_entity_poly.entity_id
_entity_poly.type
_entity_poly.pdbx_seq_one_letter_code
_entity_poly.pdbx_strand_id
1 'polypeptide(L)'
;MLSIFKAMAANKPQLREFDPATIQRIKEGAYLVKIISETQVAARKCDFYAGNAVDREVKDAFEEEARLLRQSAYALQKYYESMTME
;
A
#
# COMPACT_ATOMS: atom_id res chain seq x y z
N MET A 1 -32.42 -12.23 -31.81
CA MET A 1 -31.12 -12.38 -31.12
C MET A 1 -30.79 -11.26 -30.13
N LEU A 2 -31.12 -9.99 -30.39
CA LEU A 2 -30.88 -8.86 -29.46
C LEU A 2 -31.60 -8.97 -28.09
N SER A 3 -32.74 -9.67 -28.00
CA SER A 3 -33.48 -9.80 -26.73
C SER A 3 -32.86 -10.81 -25.75
N ILE A 4 -32.19 -11.85 -26.26
CA ILE A 4 -31.60 -12.92 -25.44
C ILE A 4 -30.38 -12.38 -24.66
N PHE A 5 -29.58 -11.50 -25.30
CA PHE A 5 -28.47 -10.82 -24.64
C PHE A 5 -28.93 -9.83 -23.55
N LYS A 6 -30.07 -9.14 -23.73
CA LYS A 6 -30.66 -8.28 -22.69
C LYS A 6 -31.15 -9.09 -21.49
N ALA A 7 -31.77 -10.26 -21.72
CA ALA A 7 -32.25 -11.14 -20.66
C ALA A 7 -31.10 -11.72 -19.81
N MET A 8 -29.95 -12.04 -20.42
CA MET A 8 -28.76 -12.52 -19.69
C MET A 8 -28.07 -11.41 -18.87
N ALA A 9 -28.20 -10.14 -19.27
CA ALA A 9 -27.68 -9.00 -18.50
C ALA A 9 -28.57 -8.65 -17.29
N ALA A 10 -29.88 -8.90 -17.37
CA ALA A 10 -30.85 -8.59 -16.30
C ALA A 10 -30.71 -9.50 -15.06
N ASN A 11 -30.15 -10.70 -15.23
CA ASN A 11 -29.90 -11.66 -14.15
C ASN A 11 -28.51 -11.55 -13.51
N LYS A 12 -27.71 -10.55 -13.90
CA LYS A 12 -26.47 -10.28 -13.15
C LYS A 12 -26.86 -9.64 -11.81
N PRO A 13 -26.37 -10.16 -10.67
CA PRO A 13 -26.53 -9.45 -9.42
C PRO A 13 -25.96 -8.05 -9.61
N GLN A 14 -26.81 -7.03 -9.48
CA GLN A 14 -26.36 -5.65 -9.45
C GLN A 14 -25.48 -5.56 -8.20
N LEU A 15 -24.17 -5.49 -8.42
CA LEU A 15 -23.23 -5.20 -7.34
C LEU A 15 -23.71 -3.88 -6.76
N ARG A 16 -24.09 -3.89 -5.47
CA ARG A 16 -24.48 -2.67 -4.77
C ARG A 16 -23.34 -1.68 -4.97
N GLU A 17 -23.62 -0.60 -5.70
CA GLU A 17 -22.63 0.45 -5.89
C GLU A 17 -22.30 0.97 -4.50
N PHE A 18 -21.03 0.87 -4.13
CA PHE A 18 -20.54 1.49 -2.91
C PHE A 18 -20.75 2.99 -3.04
N ASP A 19 -21.10 3.65 -1.94
CA ASP A 19 -21.12 5.10 -1.94
C ASP A 19 -19.72 5.64 -2.28
N PRO A 20 -19.62 6.86 -2.84
CA PRO A 20 -18.34 7.43 -3.25
C PRO A 20 -17.29 7.48 -2.13
N ALA A 21 -17.70 7.65 -0.87
CA ALA A 21 -16.77 7.71 0.26
C ALA A 21 -16.18 6.32 0.58
N THR A 22 -16.99 5.26 0.48
CA THR A 22 -16.49 3.88 0.60
C THR A 22 -15.53 3.52 -0.54
N ILE A 23 -15.83 3.91 -1.78
CA ILE A 23 -14.91 3.71 -2.92
C ILE A 23 -13.58 4.43 -2.67
N GLN A 24 -13.64 5.66 -2.17
CA GLN A 24 -12.46 6.46 -1.87
C GLN A 24 -11.61 5.81 -0.77
N ARG A 25 -12.23 5.35 0.32
CA ARG A 25 -11.55 4.61 1.40
C ARG A 25 -10.84 3.35 0.89
N ILE A 26 -11.46 2.60 -0.02
CA ILE A 26 -10.84 1.41 -0.64
C ILE A 26 -9.60 1.81 -1.45
N LYS A 27 -9.69 2.88 -2.25
CA LYS A 27 -8.56 3.36 -3.06
C LYS A 27 -7.40 3.84 -2.18
N GLU A 28 -7.71 4.59 -1.13
CA GLU A 28 -6.74 5.06 -0.15
C GLU A 28 -6.08 3.90 0.59
N GLY A 29 -6.87 2.91 1.06
CA GLY A 29 -6.35 1.71 1.69
C GLY A 29 -5.41 0.92 0.76
N ALA A 30 -5.81 0.71 -0.50
CA ALA A 30 -4.96 0.03 -1.48
C ALA A 30 -3.65 0.79 -1.75
N TYR A 31 -3.72 2.12 -1.82
CA TYR A 31 -2.55 2.96 -1.97
C TYR A 31 -1.61 2.86 -0.76
N LEU A 32 -2.15 2.91 0.47
CA LEU A 32 -1.37 2.78 1.69
C LEU A 32 -0.64 1.43 1.76
N VAL A 33 -1.32 0.32 1.44
CA VAL A 33 -0.71 -1.01 1.41
C VAL A 33 0.49 -1.04 0.44
N LYS A 34 0.34 -0.44 -0.74
CA LYS A 34 1.43 -0.34 -1.72
C LYS A 34 2.61 0.46 -1.15
N ILE A 35 2.36 1.66 -0.62
CA ILE A 35 3.42 2.53 -0.10
C ILE A 35 4.13 1.91 1.11
N ILE A 36 3.40 1.25 2.02
CA ILE A 36 3.98 0.51 3.14
C ILE A 36 4.95 -0.55 2.61
N SER A 37 4.53 -1.33 1.62
CA SER A 37 5.35 -2.39 1.01
C SER A 37 6.62 -1.81 0.36
N GLU A 38 6.48 -0.76 -0.44
CA GLU A 38 7.61 -0.09 -1.11
C GLU A 38 8.59 0.50 -0.10
N THR A 39 8.09 1.11 0.97
CA THR A 39 8.90 1.67 2.07
C THR A 39 9.70 0.56 2.77
N GLN A 40 9.10 -0.59 3.05
CA GLN A 40 9.79 -1.73 3.65
C GLN A 40 10.84 -2.33 2.71
N VAL A 41 10.56 -2.41 1.40
CA VAL A 41 11.55 -2.84 0.39
C VAL A 41 12.72 -1.87 0.34
N ALA A 42 12.45 -0.55 0.35
CA ALA A 42 13.48 0.48 0.37
C ALA A 42 14.37 0.38 1.62
N ALA A 43 13.79 0.15 2.80
CA ALA A 43 14.54 -0.06 4.04
C ALA A 43 15.50 -1.25 3.93
N ARG A 44 15.03 -2.40 3.41
CA ARG A 44 15.88 -3.59 3.20
C ARG A 44 17.00 -3.34 2.18
N LYS A 45 16.76 -2.53 1.16
CA LYS A 45 17.81 -2.13 0.21
C LYS A 45 18.85 -1.25 0.88
N CYS A 46 18.44 -0.31 1.74
CA CYS A 46 19.36 0.51 2.52
C CYS A 46 20.23 -0.37 3.44
N ASP A 47 19.64 -1.34 4.16
CA ASP A 47 20.41 -2.30 4.95
C ASP A 47 21.43 -3.07 4.10
N PHE A 48 21.00 -3.53 2.92
CA PHE A 48 21.87 -4.24 1.99
C PHE A 48 23.05 -3.36 1.55
N TYR A 49 22.81 -2.10 1.19
CA TYR A 49 23.89 -1.19 0.78
C TYR A 49 24.80 -0.81 1.95
N ALA A 50 24.26 -0.56 3.14
CA ALA A 50 25.04 -0.34 4.35
C ALA A 50 25.99 -1.51 4.65
N GLY A 51 25.50 -2.75 4.51
CA GLY A 51 26.31 -3.96 4.72
C GLY A 51 27.44 -4.16 3.70
N ASN A 52 27.34 -3.53 2.53
CA ASN A 52 28.36 -3.57 1.48
C ASN A 52 29.23 -2.30 1.41
N ALA A 53 28.91 -1.27 2.19
CA ALA A 53 29.65 -0.01 2.16
C ALA A 53 30.98 -0.14 2.90
N VAL A 54 32.07 0.21 2.21
CA VAL A 54 33.41 0.31 2.80
C VAL A 54 33.61 1.67 3.48
N ASP A 55 33.01 2.71 2.91
CA ASP A 55 33.01 4.04 3.47
C ASP A 55 32.03 4.15 4.65
N ARG A 56 32.50 4.71 5.76
CA ARG A 56 31.73 4.81 7.00
C ARG A 56 30.58 5.80 6.90
N GLU A 57 30.78 6.94 6.25
CA GLU A 57 29.72 7.96 6.10
C GLU A 57 28.60 7.42 5.22
N VAL A 58 28.94 6.72 4.13
CA VAL A 58 27.96 6.06 3.25
C VAL A 58 27.19 4.98 4.01
N LYS A 59 27.88 4.17 4.82
CA LYS A 59 27.24 3.17 5.66
C LYS A 59 26.25 3.80 6.63
N ASP A 60 26.70 4.78 7.40
CA ASP A 60 25.90 5.45 8.43
C ASP A 60 24.66 6.15 7.79
N ALA A 61 24.81 6.74 6.61
CA ALA A 61 23.70 7.32 5.86
C ALA A 61 22.63 6.29 5.48
N PHE A 62 23.03 5.12 4.97
CA PHE A 62 22.07 4.06 4.64
C PHE A 62 21.43 3.43 5.89
N GLU A 63 22.17 3.26 6.98
CA GLU A 63 21.61 2.74 8.23
C GLU A 63 20.55 3.69 8.82
N GLU A 64 20.82 5.00 8.78
CA GLU A 64 19.89 6.02 9.23
C GLU A 64 18.64 6.07 8.34
N GLU A 65 18.80 6.04 7.01
CA GLU A 65 17.67 5.99 6.08
C GLU A 65 16.82 4.73 6.30
N ALA A 66 17.46 3.57 6.49
CA ALA A 66 16.74 2.33 6.80
C ALA A 66 15.93 2.44 8.09
N ARG A 67 16.46 3.13 9.11
CA ARG A 67 15.76 3.39 10.37
C ARG A 67 14.54 4.28 10.16
N LEU A 68 14.69 5.38 9.44
CA LEU A 68 13.60 6.33 9.14
C LEU A 68 12.48 5.69 8.31
N LEU A 69 12.84 4.89 7.30
CA LEU A 69 11.89 4.15 6.47
C LEU A 69 11.07 3.15 7.30
N ARG A 70 11.70 2.41 8.23
CA ARG A 70 10.97 1.51 9.12
C ARG A 70 9.99 2.25 10.04
N GLN A 71 10.41 3.38 10.61
CA GLN A 71 9.53 4.22 11.44
C GLN A 71 8.34 4.76 10.63
N SER A 72 8.60 5.19 9.40
CA SER A 72 7.56 5.68 8.49
C SER A 72 6.58 4.57 8.10
N ALA A 73 7.08 3.38 7.76
CA ALA A 73 6.24 2.21 7.47
C ALA A 73 5.35 1.83 8.66
N TYR A 74 5.86 1.91 9.88
CA TYR A 74 5.08 1.66 11.10
C TYR A 74 3.99 2.73 11.31
N ALA A 75 4.29 4.01 11.09
CA ALA A 75 3.30 5.07 11.19
C ALA A 75 2.18 4.91 10.14
N LEU A 76 2.55 4.58 8.89
CA LEU A 76 1.59 4.30 7.82
C LEU A 76 0.74 3.08 8.10
N GLN A 77 1.32 2.03 8.68
CA GLN A 77 0.59 0.84 9.11
C GLN A 77 -0.47 1.18 10.18
N LYS A 78 -0.12 1.97 11.19
CA LYS A 78 -1.08 2.45 12.19
C LYS A 78 -2.20 3.27 11.59
N TYR A 79 -1.88 4.13 10.63
CA TYR A 79 -2.88 4.91 9.92
C TYR A 79 -3.83 4.02 9.13
N TYR A 80 -3.30 3.06 8.36
CA TYR A 80 -4.09 2.07 7.64
C TYR A 80 -5.02 1.29 8.60
N GLU A 81 -4.50 0.81 9.73
CA GLU A 81 -5.29 0.10 10.73
C GLU A 81 -6.44 0.96 11.28
N SER A 82 -6.17 2.23 11.57
CA SER A 82 -7.21 3.18 12.05
C SER A 82 -8.33 3.44 11.05
N MET A 83 -8.08 3.26 9.74
CA MET A 83 -9.10 3.36 8.69
C MET A 83 -9.96 2.10 8.58
N THR A 84 -9.46 0.96 9.06
CA THR A 84 -10.10 -0.36 8.92
C THR A 84 -10.78 -0.85 10.19
N MET A 85 -10.46 -0.26 11.35
CA MET A 85 -11.16 -0.51 12.62
C MET A 85 -12.40 0.39 12.71
N GLU A 86 -13.48 -0.02 12.04
CA GLU A 86 -14.87 0.34 12.40
C GLU A 86 -15.51 -0.79 13.19
#